data_AF-A0AAQ3G358-F1
#
_entry.id   AF-A0AAQ3G358-F1
#
_cell.length_a   1.000
_cell.length_b   1.000
_cell.length_c   1.000
_cell.angle_alpha   90.00
_cell.angle_beta   90.00
_cell.angle_gamma   90.00
#
_symmetry.space_group_name_H-M   'P 1'
#
loop_
_entity.id
_entity.type
_entity.pdbx_description
1 polymer ?
#
loop_
_entity_poly.entity_id
_entity_poly.type
_entity_poly.pdbx_seq_one_letter_code
_entity_poly.pdbx_strand_id
1 'polypeptide(L)'
;MTGGTEEKAPARRRGKPIEVWVTDEEKAAITERAEEAGMSRSGYLRALGLNTPIRSVVDLTAVADLAKVNGDLGRVAGLLKLWLAEKYGRGAEPVDIESLMVSFRVLQAQVRDLMSRIVYERK
;
A
#
# COMPACT_ATOMS: atom_id res chain seq x y z
N MET A 1 14.11 -41.29 -20.76
CA MET A 1 13.41 -40.04 -20.39
C MET A 1 13.18 -40.07 -18.90
N THR A 2 14.13 -39.56 -18.11
CA THR A 2 14.03 -39.48 -16.65
C THR A 2 13.41 -38.13 -16.29
N GLY A 3 12.12 -38.15 -15.98
CA GLY A 3 11.40 -36.97 -15.50
C GLY A 3 11.93 -36.56 -14.14
N GLY A 4 12.50 -35.36 -14.06
CA GLY A 4 13.01 -34.76 -12.84
C GLY A 4 11.86 -34.49 -11.87
N THR A 5 11.93 -35.13 -10.70
CA THR A 5 11.12 -34.80 -9.53
C THR A 5 11.54 -33.41 -9.06
N GLU A 6 10.65 -32.42 -9.15
CA GLU A 6 10.86 -31.14 -8.47
C GLU A 6 10.92 -31.40 -6.96
N GLU A 7 12.14 -31.35 -6.40
CA GLU A 7 12.36 -31.35 -4.96
C GLU A 7 11.74 -30.08 -4.37
N LYS A 8 10.57 -30.23 -3.73
CA LYS A 8 10.02 -29.19 -2.86
C LYS A 8 11.01 -28.91 -1.74
N ALA A 9 11.49 -27.67 -1.69
CA ALA A 9 12.42 -27.21 -0.66
C ALA A 9 11.93 -27.66 0.73
N PRO A 10 12.80 -28.28 1.54
CA PRO A 10 12.40 -28.83 2.83
C PRO A 10 11.79 -27.72 3.69
N ALA A 11 10.59 -27.96 4.23
CA ALA A 11 9.93 -27.05 5.16
C ALA A 11 10.95 -26.71 6.26
N ARG A 12 11.31 -25.43 6.36
CA ARG A 12 12.40 -24.88 7.17
C ARG A 12 12.21 -25.28 8.63
N ARG A 13 12.62 -26.50 9.00
CA ARG A 13 12.63 -26.98 10.38
C ARG A 13 13.49 -25.98 11.15
N ARG A 14 12.87 -25.43 12.19
CA ARG A 14 13.32 -24.30 13.01
C ARG A 14 14.84 -24.37 13.25
N GLY A 15 15.57 -23.38 12.76
CA GLY A 15 16.98 -23.19 13.13
C GLY A 15 17.14 -22.94 14.64
N LYS A 16 18.39 -22.86 15.10
CA LYS A 16 18.68 -22.53 16.51
C LYS A 16 18.07 -21.15 16.87
N PRO A 17 17.32 -21.04 17.98
CA PRO A 17 16.75 -19.76 18.40
C PRO A 17 17.86 -18.77 18.79
N ILE A 18 17.58 -17.48 18.63
CA ILE A 18 18.38 -16.39 19.20
C ILE A 18 17.67 -15.98 20.49
N GLU A 19 18.35 -16.11 21.62
CA GLU A 19 17.86 -15.62 22.92
C GLU A 19 18.23 -14.15 23.08
N VAL A 20 17.23 -13.33 23.38
CA VAL A 20 17.39 -11.89 23.62
C VAL A 20 16.80 -11.59 24.98
N TRP A 21 17.67 -11.20 25.92
CA TRP A 21 17.28 -10.76 27.24
C TRP A 21 16.76 -9.33 27.15
N VAL A 22 15.56 -9.10 27.65
CA VAL A 22 14.86 -7.81 27.58
C VAL A 22 14.17 -7.52 28.90
N THR A 23 14.02 -6.24 29.24
CA THR A 23 13.12 -5.82 30.32
C THR A 23 11.65 -5.96 29.89
N ASP A 24 10.72 -5.82 30.83
CA ASP A 24 9.29 -5.87 30.52
C ASP A 24 8.87 -4.69 29.62
N GLU A 25 9.45 -3.51 29.81
CA GLU A 25 9.21 -2.33 28.98
C GLU A 25 9.72 -2.55 27.54
N GLU A 26 10.93 -3.09 27.38
CA GLU A 26 11.50 -3.40 26.07
C GLU A 26 10.65 -4.46 25.33
N LYS A 27 10.19 -5.48 26.06
CA LYS A 27 9.31 -6.51 25.52
C LYS A 27 7.97 -5.96 25.08
N ALA A 28 7.38 -5.03 25.84
CA ALA A 28 6.15 -4.34 25.47
C ALA A 28 6.35 -3.52 24.19
N ALA A 29 7.41 -2.71 24.13
CA ALA A 29 7.73 -1.89 22.95
C ALA A 29 8.00 -2.73 21.69
N ILE A 30 8.69 -3.87 21.81
CA ILE A 30 8.90 -4.80 20.69
C ILE A 30 7.57 -5.41 20.22
N THR A 31 6.66 -5.70 21.15
CA THR A 31 5.36 -6.29 20.84
C THR A 31 4.49 -5.29 20.08
N GLU A 32 4.37 -4.07 20.58
CA GLU A 32 3.63 -2.98 19.93
C GLU A 32 4.15 -2.71 18.51
N ARG A 33 5.46 -2.54 18.33
CA ARG A 33 6.05 -2.30 17.00
C ARG A 33 5.87 -3.48 16.05
N ALA A 34 5.90 -4.71 16.56
CA ALA A 34 5.63 -5.89 15.76
C ALA A 34 4.17 -5.94 15.31
N GLU A 35 3.23 -5.56 16.18
CA GLU A 35 1.79 -5.46 15.86
C GLU A 35 1.52 -4.35 14.84
N GLU A 36 2.11 -3.18 15.00
CA GLU A 36 2.06 -2.09 14.01
C GLU A 36 2.58 -2.53 12.64
N ALA A 37 3.62 -3.36 12.62
CA ALA A 37 4.18 -3.95 11.41
C ALA A 37 3.40 -5.17 10.88
N GLY A 38 2.38 -5.66 11.60
CA GLY A 38 1.64 -6.87 11.23
C GLY A 38 2.49 -8.14 11.26
N MET A 39 3.56 -8.18 12.07
CA MET A 39 4.51 -9.27 12.17
C MET A 39 4.45 -9.94 13.54
N SER A 40 4.89 -11.20 13.63
CA SER A 40 5.21 -11.78 14.94
C SER A 40 6.48 -11.12 15.51
N ARG A 41 6.63 -11.04 16.83
CA ARG A 41 7.83 -10.47 17.47
C ARG A 41 9.15 -11.02 16.92
N SER A 42 9.21 -12.34 16.70
CA SER A 42 10.40 -13.01 16.15
C SER A 42 10.60 -12.73 14.66
N GLY A 43 9.51 -12.52 13.90
CA GLY A 43 9.56 -12.05 12.52
C GLY A 43 10.06 -10.61 12.43
N TYR A 44 9.54 -9.73 13.28
CA TYR A 44 9.94 -8.32 13.39
C TYR A 44 11.43 -8.16 13.74
N LEU A 45 11.88 -8.81 14.82
CA LEU A 45 13.28 -8.77 15.24
C LEU A 45 14.22 -9.39 14.18
N ARG A 46 13.79 -10.44 13.49
CA ARG A 46 14.57 -11.01 12.38
C ARG A 46 14.67 -10.04 11.21
N ALA A 47 13.57 -9.37 10.84
CA ALA A 47 13.57 -8.39 9.77
C ALA A 47 14.51 -7.22 10.11
N LEU A 48 14.46 -6.71 11.34
CA LEU A 48 15.41 -5.70 11.82
C LEU A 48 16.86 -6.20 11.76
N GLY A 49 17.14 -7.41 12.28
CA GLY A 49 18.49 -7.97 12.28
C GLY A 49 19.06 -8.28 10.89
N LEU A 50 18.20 -8.44 9.88
CA LEU A 50 18.59 -8.63 8.48
C LEU A 50 18.52 -7.35 7.64
N ASN A 51 18.23 -6.20 8.28
CA ASN A 51 18.00 -4.93 7.61
C ASN A 51 16.93 -5.01 6.49
N THR A 52 15.90 -5.83 6.72
CA THR A 52 14.75 -5.94 5.83
C THR A 52 13.81 -4.75 6.10
N PRO A 53 13.33 -4.05 5.07
CA PRO A 53 12.37 -2.96 5.25
C PRO A 53 11.08 -3.45 5.93
N ILE A 54 10.73 -2.81 7.05
CA ILE A 54 9.50 -3.10 7.80
C ILE A 54 8.51 -1.96 7.52
N ARG A 55 7.30 -2.31 7.10
CA ARG A 55 6.23 -1.36 6.81
C ARG A 55 5.17 -1.45 7.89
N SER A 56 4.65 -0.30 8.32
CA SER A 56 3.47 -0.27 9.18
C SER A 56 2.22 -0.70 8.40
N VAL A 57 1.39 -1.54 9.01
CA VAL A 57 0.06 -1.92 8.53
C VAL A 57 -0.86 -0.70 8.46
N VAL A 58 -0.69 0.26 9.39
CA VAL A 58 -1.45 1.51 9.40
C VAL A 58 -1.16 2.32 8.13
N ASP A 59 0.12 2.44 7.75
CA ASP A 59 0.53 3.14 6.53
C ASP A 59 -0.10 2.49 5.28
N LEU A 60 -0.11 1.15 5.21
CA LEU A 60 -0.70 0.42 4.09
C LEU A 60 -2.22 0.54 4.02
N THR A 61 -2.90 0.55 5.17
CA THR A 61 -4.35 0.71 5.26
C THR A 61 -4.76 2.12 4.80
N ALA A 62 -4.06 3.15 5.29
CA ALA A 62 -4.29 4.52 4.86
C ALA A 62 -4.09 4.71 3.34
N VAL A 63 -3.04 4.08 2.77
CA VAL A 63 -2.82 4.09 1.32
C VAL A 63 -3.96 3.38 0.57
N ALA A 64 -4.43 2.24 1.08
CA ALA A 64 -5.55 1.53 0.46
C ALA A 64 -6.84 2.37 0.46
N ASP A 65 -7.13 3.09 1.54
CA ASP A 65 -8.30 3.97 1.61
C ASP A 65 -8.17 5.19 0.69
N LEU A 66 -6.99 5.80 0.59
CA LEU A 66 -6.71 6.84 -0.40
C LEU A 66 -6.88 6.31 -1.84
N ALA A 67 -6.51 5.07 -2.11
CA ALA A 67 -6.69 4.46 -3.43
C ALA A 67 -8.18 4.30 -3.78
N LYS A 68 -9.03 3.95 -2.82
CA LYS A 68 -10.50 3.90 -3.02
C LYS A 68 -11.06 5.27 -3.36
N VAL A 69 -10.71 6.31 -2.58
CA VAL A 69 -11.13 7.69 -2.85
C VAL A 69 -10.68 8.14 -4.24
N ASN A 70 -9.45 7.81 -4.64
CA ASN A 70 -8.94 8.13 -5.98
C ASN A 70 -9.73 7.42 -7.10
N GLY A 71 -10.18 6.18 -6.85
CA GLY A 71 -11.08 5.45 -7.74
C GLY A 71 -12.45 6.11 -7.89
N ASP A 72 -13.01 6.62 -6.80
CA ASP A 72 -14.29 7.33 -6.78
C ASP A 72 -14.26 8.63 -7.58
N LEU A 73 -13.15 9.37 -7.51
CA LEU A 73 -12.91 10.53 -8.37
C LEU A 73 -12.91 10.14 -9.86
N GLY A 74 -12.40 8.95 -10.20
CA GLY A 74 -12.46 8.41 -11.56
C GLY A 74 -13.89 8.15 -12.02
N ARG A 75 -14.75 7.64 -11.12
CA ARG A 75 -16.18 7.44 -11.39
C ARG A 75 -16.88 8.78 -11.62
N VAL A 76 -16.60 9.80 -10.81
CA VAL A 76 -17.15 11.17 -10.99
C VAL A 76 -16.76 11.75 -12.35
N ALA A 77 -15.49 11.63 -12.75
CA ALA A 77 -15.04 12.09 -14.07
C ALA A 77 -15.75 11.34 -15.21
N GLY A 78 -16.05 10.05 -15.05
CA GLY A 78 -16.84 9.27 -16.00
C GLY A 78 -18.27 9.79 -16.13
N LEU A 79 -18.92 10.12 -15.01
CA LEU A 79 -20.26 10.71 -15.01
C LEU A 79 -20.29 12.09 -15.67
N LEU A 80 -19.26 12.93 -15.45
CA LEU A 80 -19.13 14.22 -16.12
C LEU A 80 -18.99 14.08 -17.64
N LYS A 81 -18.23 13.09 -18.11
CA LYS A 81 -18.16 12.78 -19.56
C LYS A 81 -19.51 12.38 -20.13
N LEU A 82 -20.25 11.52 -19.43
CA LEU A 82 -21.58 11.09 -19.86
C LEU A 82 -22.53 12.29 -19.93
N TRP A 83 -22.51 13.16 -18.92
CA TRP A 83 -23.32 14.35 -18.89
C TRP A 83 -23.01 15.31 -20.06
N LEU A 84 -21.73 15.51 -20.39
CA LEU A 84 -21.33 16.29 -21.57
C LEU A 84 -21.87 15.69 -22.87
N ALA A 85 -21.87 14.36 -22.98
CA ALA A 85 -22.41 13.67 -24.16
C ALA A 85 -23.94 13.84 -24.28
N GLU A 86 -24.68 13.85 -23.16
CA GLU A 86 -26.15 13.91 -23.16
C GLU A 86 -26.72 15.33 -23.12
N LYS A 87 -26.00 16.30 -22.52
CA LYS A 87 -26.48 17.65 -22.20
C LYS A 87 -25.49 18.74 -22.66
N TYR A 88 -24.88 18.56 -23.82
CA TYR A 88 -23.89 19.48 -24.37
C TYR A 88 -24.39 20.94 -24.36
N GLY A 89 -23.65 21.83 -23.70
CA GLY A 89 -23.93 23.26 -23.64
C GLY A 89 -25.13 23.66 -22.76
N ARG A 90 -25.73 22.76 -21.96
CA ARG A 90 -26.79 23.11 -21.01
C ARG A 90 -26.28 23.12 -19.58
N GLY A 91 -26.17 24.30 -18.97
CA GLY A 91 -25.87 24.48 -17.54
C GLY A 91 -24.41 24.74 -17.21
N ALA A 92 -23.47 24.38 -18.08
CA ALA A 92 -22.06 24.77 -18.00
C ALA A 92 -21.44 24.75 -19.40
N GLU A 93 -20.44 25.60 -19.62
CA GLU A 93 -19.63 25.61 -20.84
C GLU A 93 -18.85 24.28 -20.94
N PRO A 94 -18.91 23.56 -22.08
CA PRO A 94 -18.17 22.30 -22.25
C PRO A 94 -16.67 22.44 -22.00
N VAL A 95 -16.09 23.60 -22.36
CA VAL A 95 -14.67 23.91 -22.17
C VAL A 95 -14.28 23.92 -20.68
N ASP A 96 -15.15 24.42 -19.81
CA ASP A 96 -14.88 24.50 -18.37
C ASP A 96 -14.86 23.10 -17.76
N ILE A 97 -15.76 22.22 -18.20
CA ILE A 97 -15.82 20.84 -17.73
C ILE A 97 -14.64 20.04 -18.26
N GLU A 98 -14.23 20.24 -19.51
CA GLU A 98 -13.03 19.61 -20.06
C GLU A 98 -11.77 20.03 -19.30
N SER A 99 -11.63 21.32 -18.98
CA SER A 99 -10.53 21.85 -18.16
C SER A 99 -10.54 21.27 -16.74
N LEU A 100 -11.72 21.19 -16.13
CA LEU A 100 -11.89 20.56 -14.82
C LEU A 100 -11.52 19.08 -14.85
N MET A 101 -11.88 18.34 -15.91
CA MET A 101 -11.49 16.93 -16.08
C MET A 101 -9.98 16.75 -16.22
N VAL A 102 -9.29 17.67 -16.91
CA VAL A 102 -7.82 17.66 -16.98
C VAL A 102 -7.23 17.87 -15.59
N SER A 103 -7.74 18.85 -14.85
CA SER A 103 -7.30 19.15 -13.49
C SER A 103 -7.50 17.96 -12.54
N PHE A 104 -8.65 17.26 -12.65
CA PHE A 104 -8.89 16.02 -11.91
C PHE A 104 -7.83 14.96 -12.22
N ARG A 105 -7.50 14.72 -13.50
CA ARG A 105 -6.48 13.73 -13.85
C ARG A 105 -5.10 14.06 -13.28
N VAL A 106 -4.73 15.34 -13.29
CA VAL A 106 -3.46 15.79 -12.68
C VAL A 106 -3.46 15.51 -11.19
N LEU A 107 -4.52 15.87 -10.46
CA LEU A 107 -4.62 15.64 -9.03
C LEU A 107 -4.62 14.13 -8.70
N GLN A 108 -5.34 13.32 -9.48
CA GLN A 108 -5.36 11.86 -9.31
C GLN A 108 -3.98 11.22 -9.55
N ALA A 109 -3.18 11.79 -10.45
CA ALA A 109 -1.80 11.36 -10.69
C ALA A 109 -0.89 11.73 -9.50
N GLN A 110 -1.03 12.94 -8.96
CA GLN A 110 -0.27 13.38 -7.77
C GLN A 110 -0.58 12.52 -6.53
N VAL A 111 -1.87 12.24 -6.27
CA VAL A 111 -2.29 11.37 -5.16
C VAL A 111 -1.71 9.97 -5.33
N ARG A 112 -1.72 9.44 -6.56
CA ARG A 112 -1.13 8.13 -6.87
C ARG A 112 0.37 8.10 -6.63
N ASP A 113 1.08 9.15 -7.04
CA ASP A 113 2.52 9.26 -6.81
C ASP A 113 2.84 9.28 -5.31
N LEU A 114 2.16 10.12 -4.53
CA LEU A 114 2.34 10.18 -3.08
C LEU A 114 2.08 8.83 -2.39
N MET A 115 1.02 8.13 -2.79
CA MET A 115 0.74 6.76 -2.30
C MET A 115 1.88 5.79 -2.66
N SER A 116 2.39 5.85 -3.89
CA SER A 116 3.51 5.01 -4.34
C SER A 116 4.77 5.26 -3.51
N ARG A 117 5.08 6.51 -3.14
CA ARG A 117 6.23 6.82 -2.27
C ARG A 117 6.10 6.19 -0.89
N ILE A 118 4.91 6.23 -0.30
CA ILE A 118 4.65 5.59 1.01
C ILE A 118 4.87 4.07 0.92
N VAL A 119 4.44 3.44 -0.17
CA VAL A 119 4.58 2.00 -0.36
C VAL A 119 6.02 1.59 -0.68
N TYR A 120 6.74 2.38 -1.49
CA TYR A 120 7.99 1.93 -2.13
C TYR A 120 9.27 2.70 -1.77
N GLU A 121 9.21 3.96 -1.30
CA GLU A 121 10.41 4.82 -1.23
C GLU A 121 11.12 4.92 0.12
N ARG A 122 10.59 4.40 1.24
CA ARG A 122 11.39 4.30 2.48
C ARG A 122 12.29 3.06 2.44
N LYS A 123 13.43 3.19 1.75
CA LYS A 123 14.63 2.37 1.96
C LYS A 123 15.46 2.92 3.11
#